data_AF-A0A9W6ZHN2-F1
#
_entry.id   AF-A0A9W6ZHN2-F1
#
_cell.length_a   1.000
_cell.length_b   1.000
_cell.length_c   1.000
_cell.angle_alpha   90.00
_cell.angle_beta   90.00
_cell.angle_gamma   90.00
#
_symmetry.space_group_name_H-M   'P 1'
#
loop_
_entity.id
_entity.type
_entity.pdbx_description
1 polymer ?
#
loop_
_entity_poly.entity_id
_entity_poly.type
_entity_poly.pdbx_seq_one_letter_code
_entity_poly.pdbx_strand_id
1 'polypeptide(L)'
;MKLFSIFSLIFLSTSIVALPSTPSFVVAKTTNVVLREEVDVNRLGMDLVGKVGRGGALVTKEQFLMADIAVNLLYGVQMLLAPGKLVTDHFNSETSNLLNFFIRGSSVGFLGLAYFLHKSTDGELNHKVALGTAIATGVLYPWNAKLNTALALPIKYPMHYVPEVIFILLTIAGIASGME
;
A
#
# COMPACT_ATOMS: atom_id res chain seq x y z
N MET A 1 12.28 -9.48 -17.72
CA MET A 1 11.58 -10.30 -16.70
C MET A 1 12.28 -10.43 -15.35
N LYS A 2 13.49 -9.88 -15.11
CA LYS A 2 14.22 -10.08 -13.83
C LYS A 2 14.13 -8.92 -12.80
N LEU A 3 13.62 -7.73 -13.17
CA LEU A 3 13.48 -6.60 -12.24
C LEU A 3 12.21 -6.64 -11.37
N PHE A 4 11.13 -7.28 -11.83
CA PHE A 4 9.86 -7.35 -11.10
C PHE A 4 9.91 -8.30 -9.90
N SER A 5 10.74 -9.36 -9.96
CA SER A 5 10.88 -10.34 -8.89
C SER A 5 11.56 -9.79 -7.62
N ILE A 6 12.31 -8.69 -7.72
CA ILE A 6 12.99 -8.08 -6.57
C ILE A 6 12.03 -7.15 -5.82
N PHE A 7 11.11 -6.47 -6.51
CA PHE A 7 10.14 -5.57 -5.89
C PHE A 7 8.97 -6.29 -5.21
N SER A 8 8.54 -7.44 -5.73
CA SER A 8 7.54 -8.28 -5.05
C SER A 8 8.07 -8.92 -3.76
N LEU A 9 9.39 -9.14 -3.64
CA LEU A 9 10.00 -9.59 -2.39
C LEU A 9 10.08 -8.46 -1.35
N ILE A 10 10.33 -7.22 -1.78
CA ILE A 10 10.43 -6.06 -0.88
C ILE A 10 9.06 -5.78 -0.21
N PHE A 11 7.95 -5.90 -0.94
CA PHE A 11 6.61 -5.68 -0.37
C PHE A 11 6.17 -6.76 0.64
N LEU A 12 6.73 -7.97 0.56
CA LEU A 12 6.43 -9.04 1.52
C LEU A 12 7.38 -9.04 2.72
N SER A 13 8.56 -8.39 2.63
CA SER A 13 9.56 -8.38 3.70
C SER A 13 9.62 -7.10 4.53
N THR A 14 9.08 -5.96 4.07
CA THR A 14 9.18 -4.69 4.83
C THR A 14 8.05 -4.44 5.82
N SER A 15 7.03 -5.30 5.87
CA SER A 15 5.95 -5.19 6.88
C SER A 15 6.33 -5.74 8.27
N ILE A 16 7.58 -6.15 8.51
CA ILE A 16 8.02 -6.74 9.79
C ILE A 16 9.15 -5.96 10.48
N VAL A 17 9.76 -4.94 9.87
CA VAL A 17 10.80 -4.15 10.55
C VAL A 17 10.25 -2.79 10.94
N ALA A 18 9.81 -2.68 12.20
CA ALA A 18 9.62 -1.41 12.86
C ALA A 18 10.90 -0.57 12.72
N LEU A 19 10.80 0.59 12.05
CA LEU A 19 11.84 1.60 12.11
C LEU A 19 11.77 2.26 13.50
N PRO A 20 12.84 2.24 14.32
CA PRO A 20 12.81 2.96 15.58
C PRO A 20 12.84 4.47 15.32
N SER A 21 11.90 5.18 15.92
CA SER A 21 11.97 6.64 16.06
C SER A 21 13.28 7.04 16.74
N THR A 22 14.04 7.95 16.14
CA THR A 22 15.30 8.48 16.66
C THR A 22 15.16 9.01 18.09
N PRO A 23 15.94 8.54 19.08
CA PRO A 23 16.12 9.26 20.33
C PRO A 23 17.29 10.24 20.22
N SER A 24 17.11 11.38 20.87
CA SER A 24 18.14 12.38 21.16
C SER A 24 19.37 11.76 21.81
N PHE A 25 20.56 12.12 21.32
CA PHE A 25 21.84 11.65 21.83
C PHE A 25 22.03 12.07 23.31
N VAL A 26 21.98 11.09 24.22
CA VAL A 26 22.67 11.14 25.50
C VAL A 26 23.75 10.06 25.45
N VAL A 27 25.01 10.48 25.50
CA VAL A 27 26.17 9.58 25.50
C VAL A 27 26.25 8.88 26.86
N ALA A 28 25.74 7.65 26.93
CA ALA A 28 26.01 6.73 28.04
C ALA A 28 26.81 5.54 27.51
N LYS A 29 27.98 5.31 28.10
CA LYS A 29 28.93 4.26 27.75
C LYS A 29 28.54 2.98 28.49
N THR A 30 28.00 1.97 27.79
CA THR A 30 27.78 0.66 28.40
C THR A 30 27.83 -0.49 27.40
N THR A 31 28.76 -1.41 27.67
CA THR A 31 28.86 -2.84 27.31
C THR A 31 27.94 -3.40 26.23
N ASN A 32 28.56 -3.86 25.14
CA ASN A 32 27.96 -4.71 24.11
C ASN A 32 27.43 -6.04 24.70
N VAL A 33 26.12 -6.13 24.92
CA VAL A 33 25.41 -7.41 24.97
C VAL A 33 24.55 -7.46 23.71
N VAL A 34 25.01 -8.19 22.71
CA VAL A 34 24.21 -8.51 21.52
C VAL A 34 23.22 -9.59 21.93
N LEU A 35 22.04 -9.19 22.38
CA LEU A 35 20.90 -10.11 22.50
C LEU A 35 20.35 -10.32 21.10
N ARG A 36 20.64 -11.48 20.51
CA ARG A 36 19.97 -11.96 19.31
C ARG A 36 18.57 -12.40 19.74
N GLU A 37 17.57 -11.57 19.51
CA GLU A 37 16.18 -11.93 19.79
C GLU A 37 15.75 -13.00 18.76
N GLU A 38 15.72 -14.26 19.17
CA GLU A 38 15.10 -15.32 18.36
C GLU A 38 13.59 -15.08 18.34
N VAL A 39 13.05 -14.81 17.14
CA VAL A 39 11.61 -14.66 16.93
C VAL A 39 10.95 -16.03 17.10
N ASP A 40 10.34 -16.26 18.26
CA ASP A 40 9.51 -17.43 18.51
C ASP A 40 8.18 -17.29 17.77
N VAL A 41 8.11 -17.93 16.60
CA VAL A 41 6.93 -17.99 15.73
C VAL A 41 5.68 -18.54 16.44
N ASN A 42 5.83 -19.40 17.44
CA ASN A 42 4.68 -19.95 18.18
C ASN A 42 4.11 -18.91 19.16
N ARG A 43 4.98 -18.16 19.82
CA ARG A 43 4.58 -17.03 20.67
C ARG A 43 3.93 -15.92 19.86
N LEU A 44 4.46 -15.64 18.66
CA LEU A 44 3.88 -14.66 17.74
C LEU A 44 2.46 -15.06 17.31
N GLY A 45 2.26 -16.34 16.96
CA GLY A 45 0.95 -16.88 16.61
C GLY A 45 -0.06 -16.78 17.75
N MET A 46 0.35 -17.09 18.98
CA MET A 46 -0.51 -16.97 20.16
C MET A 46 -0.86 -15.53 20.52
N ASP A 47 0.06 -14.58 20.35
CA ASP A 47 -0.20 -13.16 20.56
C ASP A 47 -1.14 -12.58 19.49
N LEU A 48 -0.99 -12.99 18.23
CA LEU A 48 -1.91 -12.64 17.15
C LEU A 48 -3.32 -13.16 17.41
N VAL A 49 -3.45 -14.46 17.75
CA VAL A 49 -4.74 -15.06 18.14
C VAL A 49 -5.33 -14.37 19.36
N GLY A 50 -4.48 -14.03 20.34
CA GLY A 50 -4.88 -13.35 21.56
C GLY A 50 -5.33 -11.90 21.34
N LYS A 51 -4.72 -11.18 20.39
CA LYS A 51 -5.13 -9.81 19.99
C LYS A 51 -6.45 -9.84 19.25
N VAL A 52 -6.61 -10.71 18.25
CA VAL A 52 -7.86 -10.86 17.50
C VAL A 52 -8.99 -11.33 18.41
N GLY A 53 -8.74 -12.31 19.26
CA GLY A 53 -9.72 -12.86 20.21
C GLY A 53 -10.15 -11.87 21.30
N ARG A 54 -9.42 -10.77 21.50
CA ARG A 54 -9.74 -9.69 22.46
C ARG A 54 -10.21 -8.40 21.78
N GLY A 55 -10.47 -8.43 20.48
CA GLY A 55 -10.93 -7.25 19.72
C GLY A 55 -9.84 -6.23 19.40
N GLY A 56 -8.56 -6.59 19.52
CA GLY A 56 -7.44 -5.74 19.10
C GLY A 56 -7.25 -5.76 17.59
N ALA A 57 -7.00 -4.59 16.99
CA ALA A 57 -6.78 -4.47 15.55
C ALA A 57 -5.55 -5.26 15.09
N LEU A 58 -5.70 -6.00 13.98
CA LEU A 58 -4.60 -6.74 13.31
C LEU A 58 -3.57 -5.81 12.66
N VAL A 59 -3.98 -4.58 12.35
CA VAL A 59 -3.22 -3.55 11.65
C VAL A 59 -3.52 -2.24 12.35
N THR A 60 -2.49 -1.48 12.74
CA THR A 60 -2.69 -0.15 13.35
C THR A 60 -3.04 0.89 12.30
N LYS A 61 -3.66 2.01 12.70
CA LYS A 61 -3.94 3.12 11.77
C LYS A 61 -2.67 3.61 11.06
N GLU A 62 -1.55 3.68 11.77
CA GLU A 62 -0.26 4.08 11.21
C GLU A 62 0.24 3.10 10.13
N GLN A 63 0.16 1.79 10.39
CA GLN A 63 0.56 0.77 9.41
C GLN A 63 -0.27 0.84 8.13
N PHE A 64 -1.60 1.02 8.28
CA PHE A 64 -2.49 1.21 7.15
C PHE A 64 -2.13 2.49 6.36
N LEU A 65 -1.95 3.62 7.05
CA LEU A 65 -1.60 4.89 6.42
C LEU A 65 -0.28 4.81 5.64
N MET A 66 0.74 4.18 6.20
CA MET A 66 2.03 4.02 5.50
C MET A 66 1.90 3.12 4.27
N ALA A 67 1.08 2.06 4.34
CA ALA A 67 0.81 1.20 3.19
C ALA A 67 0.07 1.96 2.07
N ASP A 68 -0.95 2.75 2.43
CA ASP A 68 -1.72 3.56 1.47
C ASP A 68 -0.85 4.65 0.83
N ILE A 69 -0.04 5.36 1.63
CA ILE A 69 0.94 6.36 1.14
C ILE A 69 1.90 5.71 0.14
N ALA A 70 2.44 4.52 0.46
CA ALA A 70 3.38 3.82 -0.41
C ALA A 70 2.73 3.44 -1.76
N VAL A 71 1.50 2.93 -1.74
CA VAL A 71 0.76 2.55 -2.96
C VAL A 71 0.47 3.78 -3.83
N ASN A 72 0.01 4.87 -3.22
CA ASN A 72 -0.24 6.12 -3.93
C ASN A 72 1.05 6.71 -4.53
N LEU A 73 2.17 6.68 -3.80
CA LEU A 73 3.47 7.10 -4.30
C LEU A 73 3.92 6.25 -5.50
N LEU A 74 3.86 4.93 -5.39
CA LEU A 74 4.33 4.03 -6.43
C LEU A 74 3.50 4.17 -7.71
N TYR A 75 2.18 4.15 -7.61
CA TYR A 75 1.32 4.35 -8.76
C TYR A 75 1.44 5.77 -9.31
N GLY A 76 1.53 6.79 -8.46
CA GLY A 76 1.74 8.17 -8.89
C GLY A 76 3.04 8.34 -9.70
N VAL A 77 4.15 7.78 -9.23
CA VAL A 77 5.43 7.80 -9.98
C VAL A 77 5.32 7.01 -11.29
N GLN A 78 4.67 5.85 -11.30
CA GLN A 78 4.46 5.08 -12.52
C GLN A 78 3.60 5.81 -13.54
N MET A 79 2.53 6.48 -13.09
CA MET A 79 1.67 7.33 -13.93
C MET A 79 2.47 8.47 -14.57
N LEU A 80 3.36 9.10 -13.80
CA LEU A 80 4.19 10.19 -14.27
C LEU A 80 5.22 9.72 -15.33
N LEU A 81 5.99 8.68 -14.99
CA LEU A 81 7.17 8.28 -15.76
C LEU A 81 6.87 7.26 -16.86
N ALA A 82 5.91 6.37 -16.65
CA ALA A 82 5.61 5.25 -17.54
C ALA A 82 4.08 5.02 -17.73
N PRO A 83 3.29 6.06 -18.12
CA PRO A 83 1.83 5.96 -18.21
C PRO A 83 1.36 4.86 -19.18
N GLY A 84 2.06 4.68 -20.31
CA GLY A 84 1.70 3.65 -21.28
C GLY A 84 1.94 2.23 -20.79
N LYS A 85 2.87 2.05 -19.86
CA LYS A 85 3.16 0.75 -19.25
C LYS A 85 2.01 0.30 -18.34
N LEU A 86 1.37 1.24 -17.63
CA LEU A 86 0.19 0.92 -16.80
C LEU A 86 -0.96 0.34 -17.62
N VAL A 87 -1.17 0.84 -18.85
CA VAL A 87 -2.19 0.30 -19.75
C VAL A 87 -1.78 -1.06 -20.29
N THR A 88 -0.59 -1.14 -20.90
CA THR A 88 -0.11 -2.34 -21.62
C THR A 88 0.26 -3.53 -20.71
N ASP A 89 0.54 -3.27 -19.43
CA ASP A 89 0.74 -4.32 -18.43
C ASP A 89 -0.60 -4.94 -18.01
N HIS A 90 -1.66 -4.14 -17.86
CA HIS A 90 -2.93 -4.56 -17.27
C HIS A 90 -4.05 -4.86 -18.28
N PHE A 91 -3.87 -4.44 -19.53
CA PHE A 91 -4.84 -4.65 -20.61
C PHE A 91 -4.17 -5.15 -21.89
N ASN A 92 -4.88 -5.96 -22.67
CA ASN A 92 -4.53 -6.34 -24.03
C ASN A 92 -4.93 -5.21 -25.00
N SER A 93 -4.37 -4.02 -24.78
CA SER A 93 -4.62 -2.82 -25.56
C SER A 93 -3.34 -2.04 -25.77
N GLU A 94 -3.24 -1.38 -26.92
CA GLU A 94 -2.26 -0.31 -27.12
C GLU A 94 -2.67 0.93 -26.33
N THR A 95 -1.71 1.83 -26.11
CA THR A 95 -1.94 3.11 -25.47
C THR A 95 -1.82 4.23 -26.49
N SER A 96 -2.71 5.22 -26.44
CA SER A 96 -2.60 6.43 -27.28
C SER A 96 -1.83 7.53 -26.56
N ASN A 97 -1.30 8.50 -27.32
CA ASN A 97 -0.65 9.69 -26.74
C ASN A 97 -1.60 10.51 -25.86
N LEU A 98 -2.89 10.60 -26.25
CA LEU A 98 -3.90 11.30 -25.48
C LEU A 98 -4.16 10.60 -24.14
N LEU A 99 -4.28 9.27 -24.14
CA LEU A 99 -4.45 8.51 -22.91
C LEU A 99 -3.21 8.66 -21.99
N ASN A 100 -2.01 8.59 -22.55
CA ASN A 100 -0.78 8.83 -21.81
C ASN A 100 -0.73 10.22 -21.16
N PHE A 101 -1.20 11.25 -21.86
CA PHE A 101 -1.28 12.61 -21.33
C PHE A 101 -2.20 12.67 -20.10
N PHE A 102 -3.38 12.07 -20.17
CA PHE A 102 -4.31 12.04 -19.04
C PHE A 102 -3.78 11.23 -17.86
N ILE A 103 -3.24 10.03 -18.09
CA ILE A 103 -2.65 9.21 -17.02
C ILE A 103 -1.51 9.96 -16.34
N ARG A 104 -0.64 10.62 -17.11
CA ARG A 104 0.43 11.44 -16.57
C ARG A 104 -0.12 12.60 -15.74
N GLY A 105 -1.19 13.26 -16.18
CA GLY A 105 -1.86 14.30 -15.40
C GLY A 105 -2.43 13.76 -14.07
N SER A 106 -3.00 12.56 -14.07
CA SER A 106 -3.54 11.90 -12.87
C SER A 106 -2.48 11.69 -11.79
N SER A 107 -1.18 11.60 -12.12
CA SER A 107 -0.12 11.46 -11.12
C SER A 107 -0.12 12.56 -10.07
N VAL A 108 -0.56 13.77 -10.43
CA VAL A 108 -0.64 14.91 -9.49
C VAL A 108 -1.57 14.59 -8.33
N GLY A 109 -2.72 13.94 -8.58
CA GLY A 109 -3.66 13.55 -7.53
C GLY A 109 -3.08 12.50 -6.59
N PHE A 110 -2.48 11.44 -7.14
CA PHE A 110 -1.87 10.36 -6.35
C PHE A 110 -0.68 10.84 -5.51
N LEU A 111 0.24 11.60 -6.11
CA LEU A 111 1.40 12.14 -5.40
C LEU A 111 1.00 13.22 -4.40
N GLY A 112 0.02 14.05 -4.73
CA GLY A 112 -0.54 15.07 -3.83
C GLY A 112 -1.21 14.45 -2.62
N LEU A 113 -2.00 13.38 -2.81
CA LEU A 113 -2.61 12.62 -1.72
C LEU A 113 -1.56 12.00 -0.80
N ALA A 114 -0.55 11.33 -1.37
CA ALA A 114 0.53 10.75 -0.59
C ALA A 114 1.29 11.82 0.23
N TYR A 115 1.57 12.97 -0.38
CA TYR A 115 2.19 14.10 0.33
C TYR A 115 1.30 14.65 1.45
N PHE A 116 0.00 14.84 1.19
CA PHE A 116 -0.97 15.30 2.17
C PHE A 116 -1.03 14.36 3.37
N LEU A 117 -1.23 13.05 3.14
CA LEU A 117 -1.33 12.04 4.19
C LEU A 117 -0.03 11.93 5.00
N HIS A 118 1.13 12.11 4.35
CA HIS A 118 2.42 12.08 5.04
C HIS A 118 2.69 13.33 5.89
N LYS A 119 2.16 14.51 5.50
CA LYS A 119 2.43 15.78 6.20
C LYS A 119 1.37 16.19 7.20
N SER A 120 0.13 15.73 7.03
CA SER A 120 -0.97 16.03 7.94
C SER A 120 -0.74 15.38 9.30
N THR A 121 -1.02 16.13 10.38
CA THR A 121 -0.90 15.66 11.77
C THR A 121 -2.22 15.11 12.34
N ASP A 122 -3.33 15.21 11.59
CA ASP A 122 -4.63 14.67 12.00
C ASP A 122 -4.76 13.20 11.57
N GLY A 123 -4.41 12.29 12.48
CA GLY A 123 -4.44 10.85 12.21
C GLY A 123 -5.83 10.30 11.89
N GLU A 124 -6.89 10.87 12.46
CA GLU A 124 -8.27 10.41 12.24
C GLU A 124 -8.80 10.87 10.88
N LEU A 125 -8.55 12.14 10.51
CA LEU A 125 -8.83 12.62 9.16
C LEU A 125 -8.03 11.85 8.12
N ASN A 126 -6.74 11.63 8.36
CA ASN A 126 -5.89 10.89 7.44
C ASN A 126 -6.40 9.47 7.22
N HIS A 127 -6.79 8.76 8.29
CA HIS A 127 -7.35 7.41 8.19
C HIS A 127 -8.62 7.39 7.32
N LYS A 128 -9.55 8.31 7.55
CA LYS A 128 -10.80 8.42 6.76
C LYS A 128 -10.53 8.73 5.30
N VAL A 129 -9.61 9.65 5.02
CA VAL A 129 -9.23 10.03 3.65
C VAL A 129 -8.54 8.86 2.94
N ALA A 130 -7.58 8.19 3.59
CA ALA A 130 -6.89 7.02 3.04
C ALA A 130 -7.88 5.87 2.76
N LEU A 131 -8.75 5.52 3.72
CA LEU A 131 -9.74 4.46 3.51
C LEU A 131 -10.73 4.81 2.40
N GLY A 132 -11.26 6.04 2.40
CA GLY A 132 -12.19 6.50 1.38
C GLY A 132 -11.57 6.49 -0.01
N THR A 133 -10.32 6.93 -0.15
CA THR A 133 -9.61 6.95 -1.43
C THR A 133 -9.17 5.56 -1.89
N ALA A 134 -8.78 4.66 -0.99
CA ALA A 134 -8.51 3.26 -1.31
C ALA A 134 -9.75 2.55 -1.87
N ILE A 135 -10.90 2.71 -1.22
CA ILE A 135 -12.18 2.15 -1.70
C ILE A 135 -12.55 2.75 -3.05
N ALA A 136 -12.53 4.08 -3.17
CA ALA A 136 -12.90 4.75 -4.41
C ALA A 136 -11.99 4.35 -5.57
N THR A 137 -10.67 4.24 -5.34
CA THR A 137 -9.71 3.82 -6.36
C THR A 137 -9.92 2.37 -6.75
N GLY A 138 -10.10 1.47 -5.78
CA GLY A 138 -10.42 0.06 -6.03
C GLY A 138 -11.66 -0.09 -6.92
N VAL A 139 -12.75 0.58 -6.55
CA VAL A 139 -14.01 0.56 -7.31
C VAL A 139 -13.82 1.12 -8.71
N LEU A 140 -13.28 2.32 -8.86
CA LEU A 140 -13.22 3.01 -10.14
C LEU A 140 -12.20 2.41 -11.12
N TYR A 141 -11.12 1.81 -10.62
CA TYR A 141 -10.04 1.26 -11.45
C TYR A 141 -10.07 -0.27 -11.55
N PRO A 142 -9.35 -1.05 -10.71
CA PRO A 142 -9.17 -2.47 -10.98
C PRO A 142 -10.48 -3.28 -10.90
N TRP A 143 -11.39 -2.93 -9.99
CA TRP A 143 -12.62 -3.69 -9.81
C TRP A 143 -13.69 -3.36 -10.85
N ASN A 144 -13.85 -2.09 -11.25
CA ASN A 144 -14.73 -1.75 -12.37
C ASN A 144 -14.27 -2.43 -13.67
N ALA A 145 -12.96 -2.48 -13.92
CA ALA A 145 -12.41 -3.25 -15.05
C ALA A 145 -12.80 -4.73 -14.96
N LYS A 146 -12.63 -5.36 -13.79
CA LYS A 146 -12.94 -6.79 -13.56
C LYS A 146 -14.42 -7.12 -13.68
N LEU A 147 -15.26 -6.33 -13.02
CA LEU A 147 -16.69 -6.57 -12.91
C LEU A 147 -17.43 -6.13 -14.18
N ASN A 148 -16.75 -5.44 -15.10
CA ASN A 148 -17.33 -4.98 -16.36
C ASN A 148 -18.63 -4.17 -16.13
N THR A 149 -18.66 -3.40 -15.05
CA THR A 149 -19.89 -2.72 -14.59
C THR A 149 -20.22 -1.49 -15.44
N ALA A 150 -19.22 -0.92 -16.11
CA ALA A 150 -19.39 0.24 -17.00
C ALA A 150 -18.78 0.04 -18.40
N LEU A 151 -17.69 -0.72 -18.52
CA LEU A 151 -16.93 -0.89 -19.77
C LEU A 151 -16.32 -2.29 -19.87
N ALA A 152 -16.53 -2.94 -21.02
CA ALA A 152 -15.95 -4.25 -21.32
C ALA A 152 -14.49 -4.08 -21.73
N LEU A 153 -13.61 -4.04 -20.72
CA LEU A 153 -12.18 -3.80 -20.92
C LEU A 153 -11.42 -5.12 -21.16
N PRO A 154 -10.45 -5.15 -22.10
CA PRO A 154 -9.68 -6.35 -22.41
C PRO A 154 -8.59 -6.61 -21.37
N ILE A 155 -8.98 -7.06 -20.17
CA ILE A 155 -8.07 -7.29 -19.05
C ILE A 155 -6.98 -8.32 -19.40
N LYS A 156 -5.77 -8.08 -18.88
CA LYS A 156 -4.61 -8.96 -19.03
C LYS A 156 -4.16 -9.55 -17.70
N TYR A 157 -4.34 -10.85 -17.56
CA TYR A 157 -3.82 -11.63 -16.43
C TYR A 157 -2.43 -12.23 -16.75
N PRO A 158 -1.55 -12.42 -15.75
CA PRO A 158 -1.78 -12.25 -14.31
C PRO A 158 -1.60 -10.81 -13.80
N MET A 159 -1.12 -9.88 -14.63
CA MET A 159 -0.75 -8.53 -14.18
C MET A 159 -1.90 -7.73 -13.58
N HIS A 160 -3.13 -7.90 -14.06
CA HIS A 160 -4.30 -7.23 -13.49
C HIS A 160 -4.65 -7.70 -12.06
N TYR A 161 -4.19 -8.88 -11.63
CA TYR A 161 -4.38 -9.32 -10.24
C TYR A 161 -3.67 -8.40 -9.24
N VAL A 162 -2.58 -7.75 -9.65
CA VAL A 162 -1.76 -6.92 -8.75
C VAL A 162 -2.58 -5.76 -8.17
N PRO A 163 -3.14 -4.83 -8.99
CA PRO A 163 -3.96 -3.76 -8.44
C PRO A 163 -5.24 -4.27 -7.77
N GLU A 164 -5.86 -5.35 -8.28
CA GLU A 164 -7.05 -5.94 -7.64
C GLU A 164 -6.79 -6.33 -6.18
N VAL A 165 -5.74 -7.12 -5.96
CA VAL A 165 -5.40 -7.65 -4.63
C VAL A 165 -4.90 -6.55 -3.71
N ILE A 166 -4.07 -5.63 -4.21
CA ILE A 166 -3.57 -4.48 -3.41
C ILE A 166 -4.73 -3.68 -2.83
N PHE A 167 -5.70 -3.28 -3.66
CA PHE A 167 -6.82 -2.46 -3.18
C PHE A 167 -7.80 -3.25 -2.30
N ILE A 168 -7.93 -4.57 -2.48
CA ILE A 168 -8.71 -5.42 -1.56
C ILE A 168 -8.05 -5.43 -0.18
N LEU A 169 -6.74 -5.69 -0.13
CA LEU A 169 -5.98 -5.74 1.11
C LEU A 169 -5.94 -4.40 1.83
N LEU A 170 -5.73 -3.29 1.10
CA LEU A 170 -5.78 -1.94 1.66
C LEU A 170 -7.16 -1.63 2.26
N THR A 171 -8.24 -1.99 1.56
CA THR A 171 -9.60 -1.76 2.06
C THR A 171 -9.86 -2.55 3.35
N ILE A 172 -9.50 -3.83 3.38
CA ILE A 172 -9.64 -4.66 4.58
C ILE A 172 -8.78 -4.12 5.71
N ALA A 173 -7.53 -3.74 5.43
CA ALA A 173 -6.61 -3.18 6.42
C ALA A 173 -7.14 -1.87 7.00
N GLY A 174 -7.66 -0.96 6.18
CA GLY A 174 -8.20 0.31 6.65
C GLY A 174 -9.48 0.15 7.46
N ILE A 175 -10.35 -0.80 7.12
CA ILE A 175 -11.51 -1.15 7.96
C ILE A 175 -11.03 -1.73 9.30
N ALA A 176 -10.12 -2.70 9.27
CA ALA A 176 -9.61 -3.37 10.46
C ALA A 176 -8.89 -2.41 11.41
N SER A 177 -8.13 -1.45 10.87
CA SER A 177 -7.43 -0.44 11.68
C SER A 177 -8.35 0.64 12.24
N GLY A 178 -9.56 0.79 11.68
CA GLY A 178 -10.58 1.70 12.21
C GLY A 178 -11.30 1.15 13.45
N MET A 179 -11.08 -0.13 13.77
CA MET A 179 -11.62 -0.81 14.95
C MET A 179 -10.68 -0.78 16.17
N GLU A 180 -9.54 -0.10 16.03
CA GLU A 180 -8.56 0.18 17.11
C GLU A 180 -9.09 1.16 18.16
#